data_AF-A0A438M6H2-F1
#
_entry.id   AF-A0A438M6H2-F1
#
_cell.length_a   1.000
_cell.length_b   1.000
_cell.length_c   1.000
_cell.angle_alpha   90.00
_cell.angle_beta   90.00
_cell.angle_gamma   90.00
#
_symmetry.space_group_name_H-M   'P 1'
#
loop_
_entity.id
_entity.type
_entity.pdbx_description
1 polymer ?
#
loop_
_entity_poly.entity_id
_entity_poly.type
_entity_poly.pdbx_seq_one_letter_code
_entity_poly.pdbx_strand_id
1 'polypeptide(L)'
;MAAEGAHVFITGRRKTELDAAVEVIGSAATAVIGDISDLADLDRLYETIRSRGRGLDVLFANASVAAFVTLEQVTEEHFDPLFGINVRGTLFTVQKALPLLNDGASVILNGSTDVDVGAEAFGVYAAAKAATRSFSRTWANELKGRGIRVNTITPGPTDTPGLSGLAPDPEQAAGLRQHVAAQVPLGRLGRPEEIAAAVTFLASALSSFITGSHRPTLERLKREAASSGRSLEEVVKRYATRVAATSSPKPTDFEGYDPAVTDPDVVIDGIPYAELVDLGAIAKSEGISYEEAIDCFGSQSSNSRVIDKLDAEFPDEISGVRYVDDQRGLRVGFKGPIPTRAIELARTLPMEVTLIGGKGFSASELRRAQDRVVSWLRSRPEVATMTAHSDEETGQVKVTVQPKVMPDDAEEFKRGLQLPQLDNPHITVEVTLSADSVAVRPQ
;
A
#
# COMPACT_ATOMS: atom_id res chain seq x y z
N MET A 1 0.84 -0.70 -33.14
CA MET A 1 1.02 0.78 -33.15
C MET A 1 1.16 1.33 -34.57
N ALA A 2 2.29 1.19 -35.27
CA ALA A 2 2.43 1.76 -36.62
C ALA A 2 1.44 1.17 -37.63
N ALA A 3 1.22 -0.15 -37.59
CA ALA A 3 0.18 -0.82 -38.38
C ALA A 3 -1.26 -0.35 -38.06
N GLU A 4 -1.47 0.24 -36.87
CA GLU A 4 -2.75 0.84 -36.44
C GLU A 4 -2.85 2.33 -36.82
N GLY A 5 -1.92 2.84 -37.64
CA GLY A 5 -1.91 4.23 -38.12
C GLY A 5 -1.20 5.23 -37.21
N ALA A 6 -0.58 4.81 -36.12
CA ALA A 6 0.20 5.69 -35.26
C ALA A 6 1.58 6.00 -35.85
N HIS A 7 2.09 7.21 -35.61
CA HIS A 7 3.52 7.46 -35.78
C HIS A 7 4.27 7.10 -34.51
N VAL A 8 5.37 6.38 -34.64
CA VAL A 8 6.14 5.87 -33.50
C VAL A 8 7.50 6.54 -33.42
N PHE A 9 7.83 7.03 -32.23
CA PHE A 9 9.20 7.37 -31.88
C PHE A 9 9.79 6.18 -31.15
N ILE A 10 10.89 5.64 -31.67
CA ILE A 10 11.60 4.53 -31.03
C ILE A 10 12.93 5.03 -30.48
N THR A 11 13.24 4.66 -29.25
CA THR A 11 14.46 5.09 -28.56
C THR A 11 15.25 3.89 -28.04
N GLY A 12 16.56 4.03 -28.03
CA GLY A 12 17.50 3.02 -27.57
C GLY A 12 18.95 3.44 -27.79
N ARG A 13 19.87 2.68 -27.21
CA ARG A 13 21.30 3.04 -27.20
C ARG A 13 22.05 2.68 -28.49
N ARG A 14 21.57 1.64 -29.18
CA ARG A 14 22.28 1.03 -30.31
C ARG A 14 21.68 1.52 -31.63
N LYS A 15 22.45 2.32 -32.37
CA LYS A 15 22.03 2.86 -33.67
C LYS A 15 21.62 1.77 -34.66
N THR A 16 22.42 0.71 -34.79
CA THR A 16 22.18 -0.37 -35.76
C THR A 16 20.81 -1.02 -35.59
N GLU A 17 20.41 -1.27 -34.35
CA GLU A 17 19.10 -1.89 -34.04
C GLU A 17 17.94 -0.94 -34.30
N LEU A 18 18.15 0.35 -34.01
CA LEU A 18 17.16 1.39 -34.31
C LEU A 18 16.98 1.58 -35.81
N ASP A 19 18.05 1.61 -36.58
CA ASP A 19 18.01 1.72 -38.03
C ASP A 19 17.26 0.53 -38.64
N ALA A 20 17.56 -0.70 -38.19
CA ALA A 20 16.86 -1.91 -38.63
C ALA A 20 15.37 -1.87 -38.27
N ALA A 21 15.01 -1.38 -37.07
CA ALA A 21 13.62 -1.22 -36.68
C ALA A 21 12.89 -0.16 -37.53
N VAL A 22 13.55 0.96 -37.88
CA VAL A 22 12.99 1.96 -38.80
C VAL A 22 12.79 1.39 -40.19
N GLU A 23 13.73 0.59 -40.70
CA GLU A 23 13.61 -0.06 -42.00
C GLU A 23 12.38 -0.99 -42.07
N VAL A 24 12.15 -1.77 -41.00
CA VAL A 24 10.99 -2.66 -40.89
C VAL A 24 9.67 -1.89 -40.76
N ILE A 25 9.64 -0.80 -39.99
CA ILE A 25 8.40 -0.04 -39.72
C ILE A 25 8.08 0.95 -40.86
N GLY A 26 9.09 1.43 -41.57
CA GLY A 26 8.97 2.41 -42.66
C GLY A 26 8.77 3.85 -42.18
N SER A 27 8.10 4.66 -43.01
CA SER A 27 7.97 6.11 -42.83
C SER A 27 7.19 6.55 -41.59
N ALA A 28 6.50 5.62 -40.91
CA ALA A 28 5.78 5.86 -39.68
C ALA A 28 6.68 5.84 -38.43
N ALA A 29 7.99 5.59 -38.57
CA ALA A 29 8.95 5.56 -37.46
C ALA A 29 9.96 6.70 -37.50
N THR A 30 10.35 7.18 -36.31
CA THR A 30 11.51 8.04 -36.12
C THR A 30 12.37 7.48 -34.99
N ALA A 31 13.62 7.15 -35.30
CA ALA A 31 14.57 6.68 -34.31
C ALA A 31 15.27 7.85 -33.61
N VAL A 32 15.39 7.77 -32.29
CA VAL A 32 16.21 8.68 -31.49
C VAL A 32 17.16 7.86 -30.63
N ILE A 33 18.46 8.08 -30.79
CA ILE A 33 19.45 7.39 -29.97
C ILE A 33 19.49 8.04 -28.59
N GLY A 34 19.39 7.23 -27.55
CA GLY A 34 19.55 7.69 -26.18
C GLY A 34 19.56 6.59 -25.12
N ASP A 35 20.15 6.90 -23.98
CA ASP A 35 20.06 6.13 -22.73
C ASP A 35 19.05 6.81 -21.78
N ILE A 36 18.05 6.08 -21.31
CA ILE A 36 17.02 6.64 -20.41
C ILE A 36 17.57 7.00 -19.02
N SER A 37 18.75 6.51 -18.65
CA SER A 37 19.44 6.91 -17.42
C SER A 37 20.10 8.28 -17.52
N ASP A 38 20.32 8.80 -18.74
CA ASP A 38 20.84 10.14 -19.00
C ASP A 38 19.70 11.13 -19.28
N LEU A 39 19.64 12.21 -18.49
CA LEU A 39 18.59 13.23 -18.65
C LEU A 39 18.76 14.05 -19.93
N ALA A 40 19.98 14.26 -20.41
CA ALA A 40 20.24 14.98 -21.64
C ALA A 40 19.75 14.19 -22.86
N ASP A 41 19.83 12.87 -22.80
CA ASP A 41 19.31 11.97 -23.84
C ASP A 41 17.78 12.02 -23.89
N LEU A 42 17.12 12.02 -22.73
CA LEU A 42 15.68 12.23 -22.64
C LEU A 42 15.27 13.62 -23.16
N ASP A 43 16.05 14.66 -22.89
CA ASP A 43 15.78 16.00 -23.41
C ASP A 43 15.85 16.04 -24.94
N ARG A 44 16.83 15.36 -25.56
CA ARG A 44 16.91 15.23 -27.03
C ARG A 44 15.73 14.44 -27.60
N LEU A 45 15.29 13.38 -26.92
CA LEU A 45 14.11 12.61 -27.30
C LEU A 45 12.86 13.50 -27.34
N TYR A 46 12.59 14.22 -26.25
CA TYR A 46 11.39 15.04 -26.16
C TYR A 46 11.45 16.32 -26.99
N GLU A 47 12.63 16.88 -27.27
CA GLU A 47 12.81 17.92 -28.29
C GLU A 47 12.39 17.41 -29.68
N THR A 48 12.85 16.21 -30.06
CA THR A 48 12.50 15.60 -31.35
C THR A 48 11.00 15.30 -31.46
N ILE A 49 10.36 14.89 -30.37
CA ILE A 49 8.89 14.70 -30.35
C ILE A 49 8.17 16.05 -30.46
N ARG A 50 8.64 17.06 -29.71
CA ARG A 50 8.05 18.40 -29.70
C ARG A 50 8.14 19.09 -31.05
N SER A 51 9.22 18.89 -31.81
CA SER A 51 9.38 19.49 -33.14
C SER A 51 8.32 19.01 -34.16
N ARG A 52 7.66 17.87 -33.90
CA ARG A 52 6.50 17.41 -34.69
C ARG A 52 5.24 18.23 -34.44
N GLY A 53 5.12 18.88 -33.28
CA GLY A 53 4.00 19.79 -32.95
C GLY A 53 2.64 19.14 -32.73
N ARG A 54 2.57 17.80 -32.51
CA ARG A 54 1.32 17.05 -32.35
C ARG A 54 1.06 16.48 -30.95
N GLY A 55 1.98 16.73 -30.01
CA GLY A 55 1.95 16.11 -28.68
C GLY A 55 2.16 14.59 -28.75
N LEU A 56 1.84 13.91 -27.65
CA LEU A 56 2.00 12.48 -27.47
C LEU A 56 0.72 11.86 -26.89
N ASP A 57 0.09 10.98 -27.65
CA ASP A 57 -1.13 10.28 -27.22
C ASP A 57 -0.82 9.01 -26.42
N VAL A 58 0.34 8.41 -26.65
CA VAL A 58 0.74 7.14 -26.03
C VAL A 58 2.21 7.16 -25.67
N LEU A 59 2.54 6.83 -24.42
CA LEU A 59 3.91 6.60 -23.96
C LEU A 59 4.03 5.17 -23.47
N PHE A 60 4.95 4.39 -24.04
CA PHE A 60 5.31 3.08 -23.51
C PHE A 60 6.73 3.11 -22.91
N ALA A 61 6.82 3.25 -21.60
CA ALA A 61 8.09 3.20 -20.85
C ALA A 61 8.53 1.74 -20.69
N ASN A 62 9.15 1.22 -21.76
CA ASN A 62 9.49 -0.20 -21.89
C ASN A 62 10.93 -0.56 -21.51
N ALA A 63 11.86 0.38 -21.68
CA ALA A 63 13.30 0.14 -21.53
C ALA A 63 13.62 -0.41 -20.14
N SER A 64 14.40 -1.49 -20.11
CA SER A 64 14.68 -2.24 -18.89
C SER A 64 15.95 -3.07 -19.07
N VAL A 65 16.64 -3.32 -17.95
CA VAL A 65 17.77 -4.25 -17.86
C VAL A 65 17.56 -5.20 -16.69
N ALA A 66 18.07 -6.41 -16.80
CA ALA A 66 17.95 -7.45 -15.79
C ALA A 66 19.27 -8.21 -15.71
N ALA A 67 19.59 -8.74 -14.53
CA ALA A 67 20.78 -9.55 -14.30
C ALA A 67 20.57 -10.46 -13.08
N PHE A 68 21.16 -11.66 -13.11
CA PHE A 68 21.16 -12.59 -11.99
C PHE A 68 22.39 -12.36 -11.10
N VAL A 69 22.18 -11.86 -9.89
CA VAL A 69 23.21 -11.65 -8.87
C VAL A 69 22.64 -11.98 -7.50
N THR A 70 23.29 -12.90 -6.77
CA THR A 70 22.89 -13.27 -5.41
C THR A 70 23.16 -12.13 -4.44
N LEU A 71 22.46 -12.12 -3.30
CA LEU A 71 22.58 -11.04 -2.31
C LEU A 71 24.04 -10.81 -1.85
N GLU A 72 24.82 -11.88 -1.71
CA GLU A 72 26.24 -11.83 -1.31
C GLU A 72 27.15 -11.16 -2.37
N GLN A 73 26.71 -11.12 -3.63
CA GLN A 73 27.49 -10.64 -4.77
C GLN A 73 27.02 -9.27 -5.27
N VAL A 74 25.97 -8.68 -4.68
CA VAL A 74 25.48 -7.36 -5.07
C VAL A 74 26.53 -6.30 -4.74
N THR A 75 26.94 -5.53 -5.74
CA THR A 75 27.80 -4.36 -5.61
C THR A 75 27.09 -3.09 -6.08
N GLU A 76 27.66 -1.91 -5.78
CA GLU A 76 27.14 -0.63 -6.28
C GLU A 76 27.14 -0.59 -7.82
N GLU A 77 28.20 -1.10 -8.45
CA GLU A 77 28.32 -1.17 -9.92
C GLU A 77 27.29 -2.10 -10.58
N HIS A 78 26.74 -3.05 -9.82
CA HIS A 78 25.59 -3.85 -10.24
C HIS A 78 24.26 -3.14 -9.97
N PHE A 79 24.08 -2.57 -8.77
CA PHE A 79 22.82 -1.97 -8.34
C PHE A 79 22.48 -0.69 -9.13
N ASP A 80 23.44 0.22 -9.27
CA ASP A 80 23.22 1.56 -9.83
C ASP A 80 22.73 1.54 -11.27
N PRO A 81 23.28 0.73 -12.20
CA PRO A 81 22.72 0.65 -13.55
C PRO A 81 21.30 0.06 -13.58
N LEU A 82 21.02 -0.94 -12.75
CA LEU A 82 19.70 -1.57 -12.68
C LEU A 82 18.65 -0.59 -12.19
N PHE A 83 18.87 0.08 -11.06
CA PHE A 83 17.94 1.09 -10.54
C PHE A 83 17.96 2.37 -11.39
N GLY A 84 19.12 2.77 -11.90
CA GLY A 84 19.33 3.91 -12.76
C GLY A 84 18.50 3.85 -14.05
N ILE A 85 18.42 2.68 -14.68
CA ILE A 85 17.62 2.46 -15.88
C ILE A 85 16.17 2.15 -15.51
N ASN A 86 15.93 1.10 -14.71
CA ASN A 86 14.57 0.56 -14.51
C ASN A 86 13.67 1.49 -13.67
N VAL A 87 14.23 2.23 -12.72
CA VAL A 87 13.46 3.08 -11.79
C VAL A 87 13.65 4.56 -12.13
N ARG A 88 14.89 5.07 -12.00
CA ARG A 88 15.20 6.48 -12.23
C ARG A 88 14.92 6.88 -13.67
N GLY A 89 15.39 6.10 -14.64
CA GLY A 89 15.17 6.38 -16.06
C GLY A 89 13.69 6.33 -16.44
N THR A 90 12.94 5.34 -15.95
CA THR A 90 11.48 5.25 -16.14
C THR A 90 10.76 6.47 -15.58
N LEU A 91 11.07 6.87 -14.34
CA LEU A 91 10.50 8.05 -13.69
C LEU A 91 10.71 9.31 -14.55
N PHE A 92 11.95 9.59 -14.95
CA PHE A 92 12.25 10.80 -15.71
C PHE A 92 11.77 10.74 -17.15
N THR A 93 11.67 9.54 -17.73
CA THR A 93 11.00 9.35 -19.02
C THR A 93 9.56 9.84 -18.93
N VAL A 94 8.78 9.39 -17.95
CA VAL A 94 7.38 9.83 -17.81
C VAL A 94 7.28 11.29 -17.40
N GLN A 95 8.09 11.75 -16.45
CA GLN A 95 8.08 13.14 -15.99
C GLN A 95 8.33 14.14 -17.12
N LYS A 96 9.36 13.91 -17.95
CA LYS A 96 9.69 14.79 -19.08
C LYS A 96 8.66 14.71 -20.22
N ALA A 97 7.88 13.62 -20.30
CA ALA A 97 6.79 13.52 -21.27
C ALA A 97 5.57 14.37 -20.87
N LEU A 98 5.34 14.66 -19.58
CA LEU A 98 4.11 15.29 -19.08
C LEU A 98 3.67 16.54 -19.87
N PRO A 99 4.56 17.48 -20.25
CA PRO A 99 4.16 18.67 -21.01
C PRO A 99 3.73 18.37 -22.45
N LEU A 100 4.11 17.20 -22.99
CA LEU A 100 3.81 16.76 -24.35
C LEU A 100 2.65 15.79 -24.41
N LEU A 101 2.30 15.12 -23.30
CA LEU A 101 1.14 14.24 -23.26
C LEU A 101 -0.12 15.02 -23.59
N ASN A 102 -0.92 14.53 -24.52
CA ASN A 102 -2.24 15.07 -24.80
C ASN A 102 -3.21 14.67 -23.67
N ASP A 103 -4.28 15.45 -23.47
CA ASP A 103 -5.34 15.04 -22.56
C ASP A 103 -6.02 13.77 -23.10
N GLY A 104 -6.33 12.82 -22.22
CA GLY A 104 -6.80 11.49 -22.62
C GLY A 104 -5.70 10.51 -23.07
N ALA A 105 -4.41 10.88 -22.99
CA ALA A 105 -3.30 10.01 -23.36
C ALA A 105 -3.22 8.72 -22.52
N SER A 106 -2.47 7.73 -23.01
CA SER A 106 -2.20 6.47 -22.32
C SER A 106 -0.71 6.29 -22.04
N VAL A 107 -0.36 6.22 -20.76
CA VAL A 107 0.99 5.87 -20.30
C VAL A 107 0.99 4.39 -19.88
N ILE A 108 1.92 3.64 -20.45
CA ILE A 108 2.07 2.21 -20.23
C ILE A 108 3.48 1.97 -19.69
N LEU A 109 3.58 1.28 -18.56
CA LEU A 109 4.84 0.92 -17.93
C LEU A 109 5.09 -0.58 -18.07
N ASN A 110 6.34 -0.97 -18.36
CA ASN A 110 6.72 -2.38 -18.44
C ASN A 110 7.13 -2.94 -17.07
N GLY A 111 6.24 -3.72 -16.46
CA GLY A 111 6.44 -4.45 -15.21
C GLY A 111 7.13 -5.81 -15.42
N SER A 112 7.01 -6.71 -14.43
CA SER A 112 7.46 -8.12 -14.52
C SER A 112 6.68 -8.98 -13.53
N THR A 113 6.47 -10.25 -13.86
CA THR A 113 5.87 -11.22 -12.91
C THR A 113 6.75 -11.48 -11.69
N ASP A 114 8.06 -11.21 -11.78
CA ASP A 114 9.03 -11.50 -10.72
C ASP A 114 8.87 -10.66 -9.46
N VAL A 115 7.99 -9.66 -9.46
CA VAL A 115 7.67 -8.84 -8.28
C VAL A 115 7.14 -9.71 -7.13
N ASP A 116 6.43 -10.80 -7.44
CA ASP A 116 5.75 -11.64 -6.45
C ASP A 116 6.34 -13.07 -6.34
N VAL A 117 7.42 -13.38 -7.06
CA VAL A 117 7.98 -14.75 -7.17
C VAL A 117 9.06 -15.03 -6.11
N GLY A 118 9.89 -14.04 -5.77
CA GLY A 118 11.02 -14.25 -4.85
C GLY A 118 12.14 -15.12 -5.44
N ALA A 119 12.38 -15.03 -6.74
CA ALA A 119 13.40 -15.84 -7.42
C ALA A 119 14.83 -15.53 -6.92
N GLU A 120 15.60 -16.59 -6.66
CA GLU A 120 17.00 -16.49 -6.27
C GLU A 120 17.79 -15.65 -7.30
N ALA A 121 18.74 -14.85 -6.80
CA ALA A 121 19.60 -13.98 -7.60
C ALA A 121 18.87 -12.88 -8.42
N PHE A 122 17.57 -12.66 -8.22
CA PHE A 122 16.80 -11.67 -9.00
C PHE A 122 16.22 -10.51 -8.19
N GLY A 123 16.62 -10.38 -6.92
CA GLY A 123 16.05 -9.44 -5.96
C GLY A 123 16.11 -7.96 -6.38
N VAL A 124 17.25 -7.48 -6.88
CA VAL A 124 17.43 -6.07 -7.29
C VAL A 124 16.50 -5.72 -8.46
N TYR A 125 16.40 -6.60 -9.46
CA TYR A 125 15.49 -6.42 -10.59
C TYR A 125 14.02 -6.47 -10.16
N ALA A 126 13.64 -7.46 -9.34
CA ALA A 126 12.28 -7.59 -8.82
C ALA A 126 11.86 -6.34 -8.03
N ALA A 127 12.74 -5.82 -7.16
CA ALA A 127 12.53 -4.58 -6.43
C ALA A 127 12.33 -3.37 -7.37
N ALA A 128 13.14 -3.26 -8.42
CA ALA A 128 12.98 -2.21 -9.42
C ALA A 128 11.64 -2.29 -10.16
N LYS A 129 11.16 -3.51 -10.49
CA LYS A 129 9.85 -3.73 -11.12
C LYS A 129 8.68 -3.49 -10.17
N ALA A 130 8.87 -3.73 -8.86
CA ALA A 130 7.91 -3.35 -7.84
C ALA A 130 7.74 -1.82 -7.77
N ALA A 131 8.84 -1.05 -7.92
CA ALA A 131 8.77 0.41 -8.00
C ALA A 131 7.94 0.88 -9.20
N THR A 132 8.12 0.28 -10.38
CA THR A 132 7.30 0.58 -11.57
C THR A 132 5.82 0.32 -11.34
N ARG A 133 5.46 -0.74 -10.62
CA ARG A 133 4.07 -1.04 -10.25
C ARG A 133 3.50 0.04 -9.32
N SER A 134 4.29 0.50 -8.34
CA SER A 134 3.91 1.59 -7.44
C SER A 134 3.68 2.89 -8.21
N PHE A 135 4.60 3.24 -9.12
CA PHE A 135 4.48 4.41 -9.99
C PHE A 135 3.17 4.45 -10.78
N SER A 136 2.77 3.34 -11.41
CA SER A 136 1.54 3.31 -12.19
C SER A 136 0.30 3.67 -11.36
N ARG A 137 0.22 3.21 -10.10
CA ARG A 137 -0.90 3.50 -9.20
C ARG A 137 -0.92 4.98 -8.82
N THR A 138 0.23 5.51 -8.43
CA THR A 138 0.36 6.91 -8.01
C THR A 138 0.10 7.86 -9.17
N TRP A 139 0.73 7.65 -10.32
CA TRP A 139 0.58 8.52 -11.49
C TRP A 139 -0.82 8.45 -12.11
N ALA A 140 -1.52 7.32 -12.01
CA ALA A 140 -2.93 7.25 -12.39
C ALA A 140 -3.79 8.23 -11.57
N ASN A 141 -3.51 8.37 -10.28
CA ASN A 141 -4.22 9.32 -9.41
C ASN A 141 -3.80 10.78 -9.67
N GLU A 142 -2.52 11.03 -9.91
CA GLU A 142 -2.00 12.38 -10.18
C GLU A 142 -2.46 12.93 -11.52
N LEU A 143 -2.58 12.08 -12.54
CA LEU A 143 -2.89 12.50 -13.92
C LEU A 143 -4.37 12.40 -14.28
N LYS A 144 -5.24 11.93 -13.37
CA LYS A 144 -6.68 11.77 -13.61
C LYS A 144 -7.39 13.06 -14.06
N GLY A 145 -6.93 14.22 -13.58
CA GLY A 145 -7.51 15.53 -13.92
C GLY A 145 -7.38 15.88 -15.41
N ARG A 146 -6.44 15.24 -16.12
CA ARG A 146 -6.21 15.39 -17.56
C ARG A 146 -6.79 14.22 -18.38
N GLY A 147 -7.52 13.31 -17.74
CA GLY A 147 -8.03 12.09 -18.35
C GLY A 147 -6.94 11.11 -18.80
N ILE A 148 -5.68 11.32 -18.39
CA ILE A 148 -4.56 10.46 -18.79
C ILE A 148 -4.63 9.16 -18.00
N ARG A 149 -4.56 8.04 -18.70
CA ARG A 149 -4.56 6.69 -18.09
C ARG A 149 -3.13 6.23 -17.89
N VAL A 150 -2.84 5.63 -16.75
CA VAL A 150 -1.52 5.04 -16.47
C VAL A 150 -1.70 3.59 -16.08
N ASN A 151 -1.10 2.67 -16.83
CA ASN A 151 -1.20 1.23 -16.57
C ASN A 151 0.17 0.56 -16.61
N THR A 152 0.33 -0.50 -15.83
CA THR A 152 1.46 -1.42 -15.96
C THR A 152 1.03 -2.66 -16.73
N ILE A 153 1.78 -3.03 -17.75
CA ILE A 153 1.72 -4.39 -18.31
C ILE A 153 2.74 -5.25 -17.58
N THR A 154 2.37 -6.47 -17.22
CA THR A 154 3.24 -7.40 -16.49
C THR A 154 3.49 -8.65 -17.33
N PRO A 155 4.43 -8.61 -18.30
CA PRO A 155 4.77 -9.78 -19.08
C PRO A 155 5.36 -10.89 -18.19
N GLY A 156 5.02 -12.14 -18.51
CA GLY A 156 5.80 -13.30 -18.10
C GLY A 156 6.97 -13.55 -19.05
N PRO A 157 7.62 -14.74 -18.97
CA PRO A 157 8.72 -15.10 -19.85
C PRO A 157 8.36 -14.95 -21.33
N THR A 158 9.03 -14.01 -22.00
CA THR A 158 8.77 -13.64 -23.40
C THR A 158 10.03 -13.84 -24.23
N ASP A 159 9.89 -14.42 -25.41
CA ASP A 159 10.98 -14.68 -26.36
C ASP A 159 11.58 -13.37 -26.87
N THR A 160 12.62 -12.90 -26.19
CA THR A 160 13.30 -11.65 -26.51
C THR A 160 14.82 -11.82 -26.37
N PRO A 161 15.61 -10.99 -27.07
CA PRO A 161 17.06 -10.94 -26.86
C PRO A 161 17.42 -10.61 -25.39
N GLY A 162 16.55 -9.89 -24.67
CA GLY A 162 16.76 -9.58 -23.25
C GLY A 162 16.75 -10.83 -22.36
N LEU A 163 15.81 -11.75 -22.58
CA LEU A 163 15.76 -13.02 -21.87
C LEU A 163 16.98 -13.89 -22.20
N SER A 164 17.32 -14.01 -23.49
CA SER A 164 18.51 -14.75 -23.92
C SER A 164 19.81 -14.16 -23.36
N GLY A 165 19.89 -12.83 -23.21
CA GLY A 165 21.04 -12.12 -22.68
C GLY A 165 21.24 -12.25 -21.17
N LEU A 166 20.31 -12.89 -20.45
CA LEU A 166 20.51 -13.23 -19.03
C LEU A 166 21.42 -14.44 -18.84
N ALA A 167 21.60 -15.26 -19.88
CA ALA A 167 22.49 -16.39 -19.84
C ALA A 167 23.91 -16.00 -20.28
N PRO A 168 24.97 -16.62 -19.73
CA PRO A 168 26.36 -16.32 -20.08
C PRO A 168 26.71 -16.64 -21.54
N ASP A 169 26.06 -17.66 -22.11
CA ASP A 169 26.35 -18.17 -23.45
C ASP A 169 25.08 -18.70 -24.15
N PRO A 170 25.12 -18.94 -25.48
CA PRO A 170 23.96 -19.39 -26.24
C PRO A 170 23.39 -20.75 -25.84
N GLU A 171 24.21 -21.68 -25.33
CA GLU A 171 23.76 -23.01 -24.92
C GLU A 171 22.96 -22.91 -23.62
N GLN A 172 23.49 -22.16 -22.65
CA GLN A 172 22.79 -21.84 -21.41
C GLN A 172 21.55 -20.98 -21.68
N ALA A 173 21.55 -20.11 -22.69
CA ALA A 173 20.36 -19.36 -23.09
C ALA A 173 19.23 -20.29 -23.55
N ALA A 174 19.55 -21.34 -24.30
CA ALA A 174 18.55 -22.34 -24.70
C ALA A 174 17.99 -23.11 -23.50
N GLY A 175 18.86 -23.52 -22.57
CA GLY A 175 18.48 -24.16 -21.31
C GLY A 175 17.59 -23.28 -20.44
N LEU A 176 17.96 -22.01 -20.25
CA LEU A 176 17.15 -21.02 -19.51
C LEU A 176 15.77 -20.87 -20.15
N ARG A 177 15.70 -20.70 -21.47
CA ARG A 177 14.43 -20.57 -22.21
C ARG A 177 13.52 -21.78 -22.04
N GLN A 178 14.08 -23.00 -22.06
CA GLN A 178 13.30 -24.21 -21.81
C GLN A 178 12.82 -24.28 -20.36
N HIS A 179 13.69 -23.93 -19.40
CA HIS A 179 13.35 -23.92 -17.98
C HIS A 179 12.21 -22.96 -17.67
N VAL A 180 12.30 -21.70 -18.11
CA VAL A 180 11.25 -20.71 -17.86
C VAL A 180 9.96 -21.03 -18.64
N ALA A 181 10.05 -21.63 -19.82
CA ALA A 181 8.87 -22.07 -20.57
C ALA A 181 8.10 -23.18 -19.84
N ALA A 182 8.81 -24.10 -19.15
CA ALA A 182 8.19 -25.17 -18.37
C ALA A 182 7.44 -24.66 -17.12
N GLN A 183 7.79 -23.47 -16.62
CA GLN A 183 7.10 -22.82 -15.50
C GLN A 183 5.82 -22.08 -15.95
N VAL A 184 5.70 -21.77 -17.24
CA VAL A 184 4.50 -21.14 -17.80
C VAL A 184 3.43 -22.20 -18.01
N PRO A 185 2.17 -22.03 -17.53
CA PRO A 185 1.11 -23.02 -17.72
C PRO A 185 0.80 -23.38 -19.19
N LEU A 186 1.09 -22.48 -20.12
CA LEU A 186 0.97 -22.71 -21.57
C LEU A 186 2.13 -23.53 -22.16
N GLY A 187 3.13 -23.90 -21.36
CA GLY A 187 4.29 -24.72 -21.74
C GLY A 187 5.21 -24.07 -22.77
N ARG A 188 5.14 -22.74 -22.95
CA ARG A 188 5.93 -21.99 -23.92
C ARG A 188 6.20 -20.57 -23.45
N LEU A 189 7.21 -19.94 -24.06
CA LEU A 189 7.42 -18.51 -23.95
C LEU A 189 6.30 -17.74 -24.67
N GLY A 190 5.98 -16.56 -24.13
CA GLY A 190 5.19 -15.57 -24.86
C GLY A 190 5.97 -15.06 -26.07
N ARG A 191 5.26 -14.70 -27.14
CA ARG A 191 5.88 -14.02 -28.29
C ARG A 191 5.76 -12.50 -28.11
N PRO A 192 6.73 -11.70 -28.58
CA PRO A 192 6.65 -10.24 -28.48
C PRO A 192 5.37 -9.63 -29.04
N GLU A 193 4.78 -10.23 -30.08
CA GLU A 193 3.53 -9.76 -30.71
C GLU A 193 2.33 -9.91 -29.77
N GLU A 194 2.36 -10.89 -28.87
CA GLU A 194 1.31 -11.10 -27.86
C GLU A 194 1.34 -9.98 -26.81
N ILE A 195 2.53 -9.53 -26.43
CA ILE A 195 2.73 -8.36 -25.56
C ILE A 195 2.36 -7.08 -26.32
N ALA A 196 2.75 -6.95 -27.58
CA ALA A 196 2.42 -5.80 -28.42
C ALA A 196 0.90 -5.62 -28.60
N ALA A 197 0.14 -6.72 -28.71
CA ALA A 197 -1.33 -6.68 -28.76
C ALA A 197 -1.91 -6.12 -27.45
N ALA A 198 -1.42 -6.55 -26.29
CA ALA A 198 -1.85 -6.03 -25.00
C ALA A 198 -1.49 -4.54 -24.80
N VAL A 199 -0.29 -4.12 -25.22
CA VAL A 199 0.11 -2.71 -25.23
C VAL A 199 -0.80 -1.89 -26.15
N THR A 200 -1.11 -2.42 -27.34
CA THR A 200 -2.01 -1.75 -28.30
C THR A 200 -3.43 -1.61 -27.73
N PHE A 201 -3.94 -2.62 -27.02
CA PHE A 201 -5.21 -2.53 -26.29
C PHE A 201 -5.19 -1.41 -25.24
N LEU A 202 -4.16 -1.37 -24.39
CA LEU A 202 -3.99 -0.34 -23.35
C LEU A 202 -3.79 1.07 -23.94
N ALA A 203 -3.20 1.16 -25.13
CA ALA A 203 -3.06 2.41 -25.86
C ALA A 203 -4.40 2.90 -26.44
N SER A 204 -5.29 1.97 -26.81
CA SER A 204 -6.57 2.27 -27.47
C SER A 204 -7.67 2.76 -26.53
N ALA A 205 -8.72 3.36 -27.09
CA ALA A 205 -9.94 3.74 -26.38
C ALA A 205 -10.74 2.53 -25.83
N LEU A 206 -10.46 1.30 -26.28
CA LEU A 206 -11.09 0.08 -25.73
C LEU A 206 -10.75 -0.13 -24.24
N SER A 207 -9.67 0.50 -23.78
CA SER A 207 -9.24 0.50 -22.38
C SER A 207 -9.59 1.81 -21.66
N SER A 208 -10.61 2.55 -22.13
CA SER A 208 -11.02 3.86 -21.59
C SER A 208 -11.36 3.85 -20.10
N PHE A 209 -11.81 2.72 -19.55
CA PHE A 209 -12.08 2.55 -18.12
C PHE A 209 -11.00 1.73 -17.38
N ILE A 210 -9.81 1.59 -17.98
CA ILE A 210 -8.68 0.86 -17.41
C ILE A 210 -7.55 1.86 -17.16
N THR A 211 -7.35 2.19 -15.89
CA THR A 211 -6.25 3.02 -15.37
C THR A 211 -5.86 2.53 -13.98
N GLY A 212 -4.60 2.71 -13.58
CA GLY A 212 -4.05 2.23 -12.31
C GLY A 212 -4.14 0.70 -12.15
N SER A 213 -4.35 -0.03 -13.24
CA SER A 213 -4.79 -1.42 -13.19
C SER A 213 -3.64 -2.38 -12.90
N HIS A 214 -3.23 -2.41 -11.64
CA HIS A 214 -2.92 -3.67 -10.97
C HIS A 214 -4.14 -4.02 -10.12
N ARG A 215 -4.85 -5.10 -10.46
CA ARG A 215 -6.02 -5.51 -9.69
C ARG A 215 -5.61 -5.85 -8.26
N PRO A 216 -6.29 -5.34 -7.22
CA PRO A 216 -6.27 -5.98 -5.92
C PRO A 216 -6.61 -7.45 -6.13
N THR A 217 -5.77 -8.33 -5.61
CA THR A 217 -5.96 -9.77 -5.60
C THR A 217 -7.33 -10.11 -5.02
N LEU A 218 -7.79 -9.41 -3.98
CA LEU A 218 -9.11 -9.52 -3.38
C LEU A 218 -10.24 -9.26 -4.38
N GLU A 219 -10.15 -8.20 -5.19
CA GLU A 219 -11.14 -7.91 -6.23
C GLU A 219 -11.22 -9.00 -7.32
N ARG A 220 -10.09 -9.66 -7.60
CA ARG A 220 -10.08 -10.83 -8.48
C ARG A 220 -10.74 -12.03 -7.80
N LEU A 221 -10.46 -12.27 -6.51
CA LEU A 221 -11.03 -13.36 -5.73
C LEU A 221 -12.54 -13.18 -5.50
N LYS A 222 -13.02 -11.95 -5.31
CA LYS A 222 -14.46 -11.59 -5.26
C LYS A 222 -15.19 -11.99 -6.54
N ARG A 223 -14.61 -11.68 -7.71
CA ARG A 223 -15.17 -12.10 -9.01
C ARG A 223 -15.10 -13.61 -9.19
N GLU A 224 -14.02 -14.26 -8.76
CA GLU A 224 -13.90 -15.72 -8.80
C GLU A 224 -14.98 -16.38 -7.92
N ALA A 225 -15.21 -15.88 -6.70
CA ALA A 225 -16.29 -16.32 -5.82
C ALA A 225 -17.66 -16.18 -6.48
N ALA A 226 -17.97 -15.00 -7.02
CA ALA A 226 -19.22 -14.74 -7.74
C ALA A 226 -19.42 -15.64 -8.97
N SER A 227 -18.37 -15.90 -9.74
CA SER A 227 -18.44 -16.75 -10.95
C SER A 227 -18.45 -18.26 -10.66
N SER A 228 -17.87 -18.70 -9.54
CA SER A 228 -17.74 -20.11 -9.18
C SER A 228 -18.85 -20.61 -8.23
N GLY A 229 -19.67 -19.69 -7.70
CA GLY A 229 -20.71 -20.01 -6.71
C GLY A 229 -20.14 -20.40 -5.35
N ARG A 230 -18.84 -20.18 -5.11
CA ARG A 230 -18.16 -20.44 -3.83
C ARG A 230 -18.17 -19.20 -2.96
N SER A 231 -18.05 -19.38 -1.65
CA SER A 231 -17.87 -18.24 -0.75
C SER A 231 -16.51 -17.57 -1.01
N LEU A 232 -16.45 -16.25 -0.75
CA LEU A 232 -15.19 -15.50 -0.84
C LEU A 232 -14.12 -16.08 0.11
N GLU A 233 -14.53 -16.49 1.32
CA GLU A 233 -13.67 -17.16 2.31
C GLU A 233 -13.01 -18.42 1.74
N GLU A 234 -13.77 -19.27 1.02
CA GLU A 234 -13.23 -20.48 0.39
C GLU A 234 -12.23 -20.15 -0.73
N VAL A 235 -12.55 -19.14 -1.55
CA VAL A 235 -11.70 -18.72 -2.66
C VAL A 235 -10.39 -18.08 -2.16
N VAL A 236 -10.46 -17.26 -1.11
CA VAL A 236 -9.29 -16.68 -0.44
C VAL A 236 -8.40 -17.77 0.15
N LYS A 237 -8.97 -18.73 0.87
CA LYS A 237 -8.23 -19.89 1.42
C LYS A 237 -7.53 -20.69 0.33
N ARG A 238 -8.24 -21.05 -0.75
CA ARG A 238 -7.65 -21.79 -1.89
C ARG A 238 -6.52 -21.03 -2.57
N TYR A 239 -6.64 -19.71 -2.66
CA TYR A 239 -5.58 -18.88 -3.20
C TYR A 239 -4.36 -18.86 -2.27
N ALA A 240 -4.55 -18.61 -0.98
CA ALA A 240 -3.47 -18.59 0.01
C ALA A 240 -2.71 -19.93 0.08
N THR A 241 -3.42 -21.06 0.09
CA THR A 241 -2.79 -22.39 0.05
C THR A 241 -1.96 -22.60 -1.22
N ARG A 242 -2.43 -22.10 -2.37
CA ARG A 242 -1.70 -22.21 -3.64
C ARG A 242 -0.44 -21.35 -3.63
N VAL A 243 -0.54 -20.12 -3.13
CA VAL A 243 0.60 -19.20 -3.02
C VAL A 243 1.65 -19.77 -2.07
N ALA A 244 1.24 -20.24 -0.89
CA ALA A 244 2.15 -20.89 0.07
C ALA A 244 2.82 -22.14 -0.49
N ALA A 245 2.13 -22.92 -1.33
CA ALA A 245 2.71 -24.08 -2.00
C ALA A 245 3.76 -23.71 -3.08
N THR A 246 3.76 -22.46 -3.55
CA THR A 246 4.69 -21.94 -4.57
C THR A 246 5.81 -21.07 -4.01
N SER A 247 5.69 -20.58 -2.78
CA SER A 247 6.73 -19.82 -2.08
C SER A 247 7.86 -20.76 -1.62
N SER A 248 9.11 -20.45 -1.95
CA SER A 248 10.30 -21.12 -1.42
C SER A 248 10.97 -20.27 -0.35
N PRO A 249 11.60 -20.85 0.69
CA PRO A 249 11.90 -22.28 0.88
C PRO A 249 10.72 -23.09 1.44
N LYS A 250 10.77 -24.42 1.23
CA LYS A 250 9.72 -25.35 1.68
C LYS A 250 9.87 -25.62 3.19
N PRO A 251 8.79 -25.56 3.99
CA PRO A 251 8.82 -25.89 5.42
C PRO A 251 9.22 -27.36 5.74
N THR A 252 9.29 -28.23 4.72
CA THR A 252 9.75 -29.62 4.85
C THR A 252 11.24 -29.75 5.15
N ASP A 253 11.99 -28.65 5.15
CA ASP A 253 13.43 -28.65 5.45
C ASP A 253 13.74 -28.60 6.96
N PHE A 254 12.70 -28.59 7.82
CA PHE A 254 12.83 -28.68 9.28
C PHE A 254 12.15 -29.95 9.83
N GLU A 255 12.88 -30.74 10.63
CA GLU A 255 12.29 -31.86 11.39
C GLU A 255 11.23 -31.34 12.37
N GLY A 256 9.97 -31.78 12.21
CA GLY A 256 8.84 -31.43 13.09
C GLY A 256 7.67 -30.68 12.43
N TYR A 257 7.69 -30.45 11.11
CA TYR A 257 6.61 -29.75 10.40
C TYR A 257 5.34 -30.61 10.23
N ASP A 258 4.24 -30.20 10.88
CA ASP A 258 2.88 -30.73 10.66
C ASP A 258 2.10 -29.80 9.69
N PRO A 259 1.83 -30.24 8.44
CA PRO A 259 1.13 -29.42 7.44
C PRO A 259 -0.35 -29.17 7.77
N ALA A 260 -0.92 -29.79 8.80
CA ALA A 260 -2.31 -29.57 9.19
C ALA A 260 -2.52 -28.36 10.13
N VAL A 261 -1.45 -27.77 10.67
CA VAL A 261 -1.55 -26.89 11.85
C VAL A 261 -1.02 -25.46 11.63
N THR A 262 -0.41 -25.13 10.48
CA THR A 262 0.14 -23.78 10.24
C THR A 262 -0.60 -23.03 9.14
N ASP A 263 -1.18 -21.88 9.49
CA ASP A 263 -1.73 -20.96 8.51
C ASP A 263 -0.62 -20.47 7.56
N PRO A 264 -0.87 -20.41 6.26
CA PRO A 264 0.12 -19.96 5.29
C PRO A 264 0.54 -18.50 5.54
N ASP A 265 1.85 -18.26 5.63
CA ASP A 265 2.43 -16.91 5.71
C ASP A 265 2.34 -16.19 4.35
N VAL A 266 1.12 -15.78 4.00
CA VAL A 266 0.77 -15.17 2.71
C VAL A 266 0.10 -13.83 2.97
N VAL A 267 0.53 -12.79 2.26
CA VAL A 267 -0.09 -11.46 2.32
C VAL A 267 -0.88 -11.22 1.04
N ILE A 268 -2.16 -10.86 1.17
CA ILE A 268 -3.07 -10.58 0.05
C ILE A 268 -3.45 -9.10 0.11
N ASP A 269 -3.02 -8.32 -0.88
CA ASP A 269 -3.21 -6.86 -0.97
C ASP A 269 -2.82 -6.06 0.30
N GLY A 270 -1.83 -6.55 1.06
CA GLY A 270 -1.37 -5.90 2.29
C GLY A 270 -1.99 -6.46 3.57
N ILE A 271 -2.94 -7.39 3.46
CA ILE A 271 -3.59 -8.05 4.60
C ILE A 271 -2.96 -9.45 4.78
N PRO A 272 -2.35 -9.78 5.93
CA PRO A 272 -1.90 -11.13 6.23
C PRO A 272 -3.05 -12.14 6.16
N TYR A 273 -2.79 -13.35 5.66
CA TYR A 273 -3.82 -14.39 5.56
C TYR A 273 -4.40 -14.77 6.92
N ALA A 274 -3.58 -14.81 7.98
CA ALA A 274 -4.06 -15.02 9.35
C ALA A 274 -5.11 -13.95 9.75
N GLU A 275 -4.88 -12.69 9.38
CA GLU A 275 -5.86 -11.62 9.60
C GLU A 275 -7.12 -11.85 8.76
N LEU A 276 -7.00 -12.29 7.50
CA LEU A 276 -8.16 -12.68 6.69
C LEU A 276 -8.95 -13.85 7.29
N VAL A 277 -8.30 -14.77 8.01
CA VAL A 277 -8.98 -15.86 8.75
C VAL A 277 -9.75 -15.28 9.95
N ASP A 278 -9.12 -14.40 10.73
CA ASP A 278 -9.74 -13.74 11.88
C ASP A 278 -10.95 -12.88 11.47
N LEU A 279 -10.86 -12.20 10.33
CA LEU A 279 -11.96 -11.45 9.74
C LEU A 279 -13.16 -12.35 9.38
N GLY A 280 -12.92 -13.64 9.11
CA GLY A 280 -13.97 -14.63 8.91
C GLY A 280 -14.72 -14.95 10.20
N ALA A 281 -14.04 -14.90 11.34
CA ALA A 281 -14.66 -15.04 12.65
C ALA A 281 -15.42 -13.77 13.04
N ILE A 282 -14.85 -12.59 12.79
CA ILE A 282 -15.48 -11.29 13.03
C ILE A 282 -16.76 -11.13 12.20
N ALA A 283 -16.74 -11.51 10.92
CA ALA A 283 -17.92 -11.47 10.07
C ALA A 283 -19.09 -12.27 10.68
N LYS A 284 -18.77 -13.45 11.25
CA LYS A 284 -19.76 -14.34 11.88
C LYS A 284 -20.26 -13.78 13.22
N SER A 285 -19.39 -13.15 14.03
CA SER A 285 -19.80 -12.58 15.33
C SER A 285 -20.62 -11.31 15.17
N GLU A 286 -20.27 -10.45 14.22
CA GLU A 286 -20.93 -9.16 13.97
C GLU A 286 -22.15 -9.29 13.04
N GLY A 287 -22.35 -10.47 12.42
CA GLY A 287 -23.47 -10.71 11.50
C GLY A 287 -23.35 -9.97 10.16
N ILE A 288 -22.13 -9.59 9.78
CA ILE A 288 -21.81 -8.89 8.52
C ILE A 288 -21.24 -9.85 7.49
N SER A 289 -21.19 -9.43 6.22
CA SER A 289 -20.57 -10.26 5.19
C SER A 289 -19.05 -10.35 5.37
N TYR A 290 -18.42 -11.43 4.90
CA TYR A 290 -16.96 -11.56 4.92
C TYR A 290 -16.27 -10.45 4.10
N GLU A 291 -16.92 -10.01 3.01
CA GLU A 291 -16.46 -8.87 2.23
C GLU A 291 -16.51 -7.57 3.02
N GLU A 292 -17.61 -7.31 3.72
CA GLU A 292 -17.77 -6.15 4.59
C GLU A 292 -16.80 -6.17 5.77
N ALA A 293 -16.49 -7.35 6.33
CA ALA A 293 -15.46 -7.49 7.34
C ALA A 293 -14.06 -7.13 6.79
N ILE A 294 -13.72 -7.57 5.58
CA ILE A 294 -12.46 -7.21 4.92
C ILE A 294 -12.41 -5.70 4.64
N ASP A 295 -13.50 -5.11 4.17
CA ASP A 295 -13.53 -3.70 3.81
C ASP A 295 -13.49 -2.78 5.06
N CYS A 296 -14.08 -3.20 6.19
CA CYS A 296 -14.11 -2.41 7.43
C CYS A 296 -12.88 -2.62 8.33
N PHE A 297 -12.34 -3.84 8.37
CA PHE A 297 -11.32 -4.23 9.36
C PHE A 297 -10.03 -4.76 8.71
N GLY A 298 -9.96 -4.82 7.37
CA GLY A 298 -8.76 -5.22 6.67
C GLY A 298 -7.59 -4.26 6.90
N SER A 299 -6.43 -4.81 7.22
CA SER A 299 -5.17 -4.12 7.54
C SER A 299 -5.08 -3.58 8.97
N GLN A 300 -5.96 -3.97 9.90
CA GLN A 300 -5.90 -3.51 11.29
C GLN A 300 -4.55 -3.77 11.95
N SER A 301 -3.90 -4.91 11.68
CA SER A 301 -2.56 -5.19 12.23
C SER A 301 -1.50 -4.20 11.74
N SER A 302 -1.58 -3.79 10.47
CA SER A 302 -0.70 -2.79 9.87
C SER A 302 -1.03 -1.38 10.36
N ASN A 303 -2.32 -1.08 10.54
CA ASN A 303 -2.78 0.20 11.06
C ASN A 303 -2.33 0.41 12.51
N SER A 304 -2.47 -0.61 13.35
CA SER A 304 -1.99 -0.59 14.73
C SER A 304 -0.49 -0.33 14.82
N ARG A 305 0.34 -0.89 13.93
CA ARG A 305 1.78 -0.60 13.91
C ARG A 305 2.10 0.87 13.63
N VAL A 306 1.33 1.51 12.74
CA VAL A 306 1.51 2.94 12.45
C VAL A 306 1.00 3.79 13.61
N ILE A 307 -0.09 3.38 14.26
CA ILE A 307 -0.62 4.02 15.47
C ILE A 307 0.36 3.91 16.64
N ASP A 308 0.90 2.73 16.91
CA ASP A 308 1.91 2.51 17.95
C ASP A 308 3.16 3.35 17.69
N LYS A 309 3.54 3.51 16.41
CA LYS A 309 4.66 4.36 16.02
C LYS A 309 4.37 5.84 16.21
N LEU A 310 3.14 6.30 15.92
CA LEU A 310 2.70 7.66 16.24
C LEU A 310 2.78 7.90 17.75
N ASP A 311 2.26 6.99 18.57
CA ASP A 311 2.29 7.09 20.03
C ASP A 311 3.73 7.07 20.60
N ALA A 312 4.62 6.25 20.02
CA ALA A 312 6.02 6.17 20.43
C ALA A 312 6.85 7.40 20.02
N GLU A 313 6.60 7.98 18.84
CA GLU A 313 7.32 9.16 18.35
C GLU A 313 6.81 10.47 18.99
N PHE A 314 5.54 10.53 19.39
CA PHE A 314 4.87 11.74 19.90
C PHE A 314 4.16 11.57 21.26
N PRO A 315 4.80 10.97 22.29
CA PRO A 315 4.13 10.55 23.53
C PRO A 315 3.58 11.72 24.37
N ASP A 316 4.20 12.89 24.27
CA ASP A 316 3.79 14.11 24.99
C ASP A 316 3.01 15.11 24.12
N GLU A 317 2.80 14.78 22.86
CA GLU A 317 2.09 15.62 21.91
C GLU A 317 0.75 15.01 21.49
N ILE A 318 0.61 13.69 21.48
CA ILE A 318 -0.67 13.04 21.15
C ILE A 318 -1.66 13.19 22.31
N SER A 319 -2.84 13.70 21.97
CA SER A 319 -3.99 13.87 22.87
C SER A 319 -4.91 12.64 22.92
N GLY A 320 -4.83 11.78 21.90
CA GLY A 320 -5.63 10.57 21.76
C GLY A 320 -5.78 10.12 20.30
N VAL A 321 -6.01 8.82 20.12
CA VAL A 321 -6.23 8.16 18.82
C VAL A 321 -7.54 7.37 18.90
N ARG A 322 -8.44 7.59 17.94
CA ARG A 322 -9.74 6.91 17.91
C ARG A 322 -10.16 6.60 16.48
N TYR A 323 -10.67 5.38 16.29
CA TYR A 323 -11.36 5.01 15.07
C TYR A 323 -12.75 5.66 14.98
N VAL A 324 -13.10 6.16 13.81
CA VAL A 324 -14.40 6.80 13.49
C VAL A 324 -15.08 6.08 12.33
N ASP A 325 -16.36 6.34 12.11
CA ASP A 325 -17.16 5.80 11.01
C ASP A 325 -17.05 4.27 10.87
N ASP A 326 -17.31 3.54 11.97
CA ASP A 326 -17.23 2.08 12.05
C ASP A 326 -15.87 1.51 11.59
N GLN A 327 -14.77 2.10 12.10
CA GLN A 327 -13.37 1.73 11.82
C GLN A 327 -12.87 2.09 10.41
N ARG A 328 -13.65 2.83 9.62
CA ARG A 328 -13.26 3.28 8.27
C ARG A 328 -12.42 4.55 8.26
N GLY A 329 -12.31 5.23 9.38
CA GLY A 329 -11.44 6.39 9.55
C GLY A 329 -10.70 6.39 10.88
N LEU A 330 -9.63 7.16 10.95
CA LEU A 330 -8.83 7.38 12.15
C LEU A 330 -8.79 8.85 12.49
N ARG A 331 -9.05 9.19 13.75
CA ARG A 331 -8.94 10.56 14.28
C ARG A 331 -7.80 10.60 15.29
N VAL A 332 -6.81 11.45 15.02
CA VAL A 332 -5.64 11.64 15.90
C VAL A 332 -5.58 13.10 16.32
N GLY A 333 -5.58 13.34 17.62
CA GLY A 333 -5.47 14.70 18.16
C GLY A 333 -4.07 15.01 18.68
N PHE A 334 -3.64 16.25 18.55
CA PHE A 334 -2.36 16.78 19.02
C PHE A 334 -2.58 17.96 19.97
N LYS A 335 -1.76 18.02 21.02
CA LYS A 335 -1.66 19.11 21.98
C LYS A 335 -1.38 20.44 21.28
N GLY A 336 -0.39 20.44 20.39
CA GLY A 336 0.11 21.62 19.66
C GLY A 336 -0.21 21.58 18.17
N PRO A 337 0.54 22.33 17.33
CA PRO A 337 0.43 22.21 15.88
C PRO A 337 0.78 20.78 15.44
N ILE A 338 0.14 20.31 14.36
CA ILE A 338 0.33 18.94 13.87
C ILE A 338 1.76 18.79 13.32
N PRO A 339 2.59 17.87 13.85
CA PRO A 339 3.93 17.65 13.34
C PRO A 339 3.91 17.17 11.87
N THR A 340 4.81 17.68 11.03
CA THR A 340 4.92 17.25 9.62
C THR A 340 5.14 15.74 9.51
N ARG A 341 5.94 15.18 10.41
CA ARG A 341 6.20 13.75 10.47
C ARG A 341 4.96 12.92 10.83
N ALA A 342 4.06 13.44 11.67
CA ALA A 342 2.79 12.80 11.96
C ALA A 342 1.87 12.77 10.73
N ILE A 343 1.90 13.81 9.89
CA ILE A 343 1.18 13.85 8.60
C ILE A 343 1.73 12.78 7.65
N GLU A 344 3.06 12.62 7.58
CA GLU A 344 3.71 11.59 6.77
C GLU A 344 3.30 10.18 7.20
N LEU A 345 3.34 9.89 8.51
CA LEU A 345 2.92 8.60 9.06
C LEU A 345 1.43 8.34 8.81
N ALA A 346 0.57 9.34 9.05
CA ALA A 346 -0.87 9.24 8.79
C ALA A 346 -1.18 8.93 7.31
N ARG A 347 -0.40 9.48 6.36
CA ARG A 347 -0.55 9.19 4.91
C ARG A 347 -0.21 7.75 4.53
N THR A 348 0.49 7.00 5.39
CA THR A 348 0.79 5.58 5.13
C THR A 348 -0.38 4.66 5.48
N LEU A 349 -1.38 5.15 6.22
CA LEU A 349 -2.57 4.40 6.55
C LEU A 349 -3.51 4.31 5.34
N PRO A 350 -4.07 3.13 5.02
CA PRO A 350 -5.01 2.93 3.91
C PRO A 350 -6.44 3.37 4.27
N MET A 351 -6.61 4.41 5.08
CA MET A 351 -7.91 4.92 5.52
C MET A 351 -7.91 6.45 5.61
N GLU A 352 -9.09 7.05 5.75
CA GLU A 352 -9.19 8.49 5.99
C GLU A 352 -8.68 8.83 7.39
N VAL A 353 -7.68 9.73 7.48
CA VAL A 353 -7.12 10.15 8.76
C VAL A 353 -7.38 11.63 9.00
N THR A 354 -8.14 11.94 10.04
CA THR A 354 -8.39 13.30 10.52
C THR A 354 -7.39 13.65 11.61
N LEU A 355 -6.47 14.57 11.31
CA LEU A 355 -5.51 15.10 12.28
C LEU A 355 -6.01 16.42 12.85
N ILE A 356 -6.03 16.54 14.18
CA ILE A 356 -6.55 17.72 14.88
C ILE A 356 -5.44 18.31 15.74
N GLY A 357 -4.98 19.51 15.41
CA GLY A 357 -4.00 20.24 16.21
C GLY A 357 -4.64 21.16 17.25
N GLY A 358 -3.85 21.60 18.22
CA GLY A 358 -4.20 22.68 19.15
C GLY A 358 -5.19 22.29 20.23
N LYS A 359 -5.25 21.01 20.61
CA LYS A 359 -6.12 20.57 21.72
C LYS A 359 -5.70 21.12 23.09
N GLY A 360 -4.45 21.54 23.23
CA GLY A 360 -3.93 22.13 24.47
C GLY A 360 -3.55 21.12 25.56
N PHE A 361 -3.80 19.83 25.36
CA PHE A 361 -3.39 18.74 26.28
C PHE A 361 -2.90 17.50 25.52
N SER A 362 -2.07 16.68 26.17
CA SER A 362 -1.72 15.33 25.72
C SER A 362 -2.46 14.24 26.51
N ALA A 363 -2.49 13.01 25.98
CA ALA A 363 -3.04 11.85 26.67
C ALA A 363 -2.26 11.53 27.96
N SER A 364 -0.94 11.79 27.97
CA SER A 364 -0.09 11.64 29.15
C SER A 364 -0.47 12.66 30.24
N GLU A 365 -0.76 13.91 29.87
CA GLU A 365 -1.25 14.94 30.79
C GLU A 365 -2.65 14.63 31.33
N LEU A 366 -3.55 14.17 30.46
CA LEU A 366 -4.91 13.78 30.85
C LEU A 366 -4.91 12.61 31.83
N ARG A 367 -4.05 11.60 31.61
CA ARG A 367 -3.87 10.48 32.53
C ARG A 367 -3.33 10.93 33.89
N ARG A 368 -2.31 11.80 33.91
CA ARG A 368 -1.79 12.37 35.17
C ARG A 368 -2.85 13.17 35.92
N ALA A 369 -3.69 13.93 35.22
CA ALA A 369 -4.80 14.66 35.82
C ALA A 369 -5.83 13.70 36.43
N GLN A 370 -6.21 12.64 35.72
CA GLN A 370 -7.10 11.60 36.24
C GLN A 370 -6.51 10.95 37.51
N ASP A 371 -5.26 10.53 37.48
CA ASP A 371 -4.62 9.87 38.63
C ASP A 371 -4.58 10.79 39.86
N ARG A 372 -4.33 12.09 39.66
CA ARG A 372 -4.34 13.10 40.72
C ARG A 372 -5.74 13.27 41.31
N VAL A 373 -6.78 13.36 40.46
CA VAL A 373 -8.18 13.48 40.90
C VAL A 373 -8.63 12.23 41.65
N VAL A 374 -8.33 11.03 41.12
CA VAL A 374 -8.67 9.75 41.73
C VAL A 374 -7.97 9.58 43.07
N SER A 375 -6.66 9.88 43.15
CA SER A 375 -5.90 9.83 44.39
C SER A 375 -6.49 10.76 45.44
N TRP A 376 -6.85 11.99 45.04
CA TRP A 376 -7.50 12.96 45.92
C TRP A 376 -8.84 12.48 46.45
N LEU A 377 -9.74 12.04 45.57
CA LEU A 377 -11.08 11.58 45.95
C LEU A 377 -11.03 10.33 46.84
N ARG A 378 -10.03 9.45 46.66
CA ARG A 378 -9.85 8.27 47.52
C ARG A 378 -9.47 8.64 48.96
N SER A 379 -8.83 9.78 49.16
CA SER A 379 -8.49 10.29 50.49
C SER A 379 -9.68 10.89 51.24
N ARG A 380 -10.82 11.09 50.56
CA ARG A 380 -12.00 11.74 51.13
C ARG A 380 -12.84 10.75 51.93
N PRO A 381 -13.09 11.01 53.23
CA PRO A 381 -13.85 10.10 54.08
C PRO A 381 -15.30 9.92 53.64
N GLU A 382 -15.88 10.88 52.93
CA GLU A 382 -17.25 10.89 52.41
C GLU A 382 -17.47 10.03 51.16
N VAL A 383 -16.41 9.60 50.47
CA VAL A 383 -16.49 8.78 49.26
C VAL A 383 -16.47 7.29 49.60
N ALA A 384 -17.47 6.54 49.12
CA ALA A 384 -17.55 5.09 49.29
C ALA A 384 -16.78 4.36 48.18
N THR A 385 -17.15 4.62 46.93
CA THR A 385 -16.51 4.09 45.73
C THR A 385 -16.51 5.14 44.62
N MET A 386 -15.74 4.92 43.56
CA MET A 386 -15.75 5.78 42.38
C MET A 386 -15.34 5.01 41.12
N THR A 387 -15.80 5.49 39.97
CA THR A 387 -15.25 5.15 38.66
C THR A 387 -14.80 6.43 37.95
N ALA A 388 -13.66 6.37 37.28
CA ALA A 388 -13.12 7.51 36.56
C ALA A 388 -12.71 7.08 35.15
N HIS A 389 -13.02 7.90 34.16
CA HIS A 389 -12.56 7.73 32.79
C HIS A 389 -12.18 9.09 32.19
N SER A 390 -11.17 9.06 31.33
CA SER A 390 -10.69 10.23 30.62
C SER A 390 -11.31 10.28 29.22
N ASP A 391 -11.84 11.44 28.85
CA ASP A 391 -12.33 11.73 27.52
C ASP A 391 -11.24 12.46 26.72
N GLU A 392 -10.50 11.69 25.93
CA GLU A 392 -9.39 12.17 25.10
C GLU A 392 -9.82 13.13 23.98
N GLU A 393 -11.12 13.20 23.67
CA GLU A 393 -11.64 14.16 22.70
C GLU A 393 -11.78 15.55 23.33
N THR A 394 -12.39 15.61 24.50
CA THR A 394 -12.77 16.87 25.16
C THR A 394 -11.77 17.34 26.21
N GLY A 395 -10.81 16.49 26.61
CA GLY A 395 -9.89 16.79 27.71
C GLY A 395 -10.57 16.73 29.07
N GLN A 396 -11.65 15.96 29.19
CA GLN A 396 -12.47 15.92 30.40
C GLN A 396 -12.21 14.63 31.19
N VAL A 397 -11.91 14.77 32.49
CA VAL A 397 -11.87 13.65 33.43
C VAL A 397 -13.26 13.51 34.03
N LYS A 398 -13.98 12.46 33.63
CA LYS A 398 -15.33 12.16 34.11
C LYS A 398 -15.25 11.19 35.28
N VAL A 399 -15.70 11.61 36.45
CA VAL A 399 -15.68 10.81 37.67
C VAL A 399 -17.09 10.62 38.21
N THR A 400 -17.50 9.37 38.32
CA THR A 400 -18.73 9.00 39.01
C THR A 400 -18.38 8.62 40.44
N VAL A 401 -18.86 9.40 41.40
CA VAL A 401 -18.63 9.20 42.83
C VAL A 401 -19.85 8.59 43.47
N GLN A 402 -19.65 7.53 44.24
CA GLN A 402 -20.67 7.00 45.15
C GLN A 402 -20.37 7.52 46.56
N PRO A 403 -21.23 8.38 47.13
CA PRO A 403 -21.04 8.86 48.50
C PRO A 403 -21.41 7.78 49.52
N LYS A 404 -20.80 7.80 50.71
CA LYS A 404 -21.18 6.90 51.82
C LYS A 404 -22.56 7.19 52.38
N VAL A 405 -22.97 8.45 52.33
CA VAL A 405 -24.29 8.94 52.70
C VAL A 405 -24.76 9.85 51.58
N MET A 406 -25.94 9.59 51.02
CA MET A 406 -26.46 10.42 49.95
C MET A 406 -26.70 11.85 50.48
N PRO A 407 -26.12 12.87 49.84
CA PRO A 407 -26.32 14.25 50.24
C PRO A 407 -27.70 14.75 49.82
N ASP A 408 -28.31 15.60 50.64
CA ASP A 408 -29.57 16.28 50.30
C ASP A 408 -29.38 17.32 49.17
N ASP A 409 -28.18 17.91 49.08
CA ASP A 409 -27.76 18.79 47.98
C ASP A 409 -26.49 18.25 47.29
N ALA A 410 -26.68 17.75 46.06
CA ALA A 410 -25.61 17.19 45.25
C ALA A 410 -24.54 18.23 44.85
N GLU A 411 -24.91 19.49 44.65
CA GLU A 411 -23.98 20.54 44.23
C GLU A 411 -23.20 21.12 45.41
N GLU A 412 -23.78 21.14 46.60
CA GLU A 412 -23.04 21.39 47.84
C GLU A 412 -22.02 20.28 48.11
N PHE A 413 -22.42 19.01 47.94
CA PHE A 413 -21.52 17.88 48.09
C PHE A 413 -20.33 17.94 47.11
N LYS A 414 -20.60 18.19 45.82
CA LYS A 414 -19.53 18.34 44.81
C LYS A 414 -18.56 19.47 45.14
N ARG A 415 -19.06 20.62 45.64
CA ARG A 415 -18.21 21.73 46.11
C ARG A 415 -17.37 21.35 47.34
N GLY A 416 -17.94 20.55 48.25
CA GLY A 416 -17.29 20.03 49.45
C GLY A 416 -16.10 19.11 49.17
N LEU A 417 -16.08 18.40 48.03
CA LEU A 417 -14.96 17.54 47.63
C LEU A 417 -13.65 18.31 47.40
N GLN A 418 -13.73 19.63 47.15
CA GLN A 418 -12.61 20.53 46.90
C GLN A 418 -11.57 19.91 45.95
N LEU A 419 -11.94 19.70 44.69
CA LEU A 419 -11.07 19.06 43.71
C LEU A 419 -9.71 19.77 43.58
N PRO A 420 -8.61 19.03 43.33
CA PRO A 420 -7.30 19.63 43.20
C PRO A 420 -7.25 20.50 41.93
N GLN A 421 -6.57 21.64 42.01
CA GLN A 421 -6.29 22.45 40.82
C GLN A 421 -5.37 21.66 39.88
N LEU A 422 -5.77 21.52 38.62
CA LEU A 422 -4.97 20.84 37.60
C LEU A 422 -3.94 21.79 36.99
N ASP A 423 -2.81 21.22 36.57
CA ASP A 423 -1.68 21.99 36.05
C ASP A 423 -1.92 22.49 34.61
N ASN A 424 -2.84 21.86 33.88
CA ASN A 424 -3.21 22.23 32.52
C ASN A 424 -4.65 22.79 32.49
N PRO A 425 -4.85 24.07 32.09
CA PRO A 425 -6.17 24.71 32.07
C PRO A 425 -7.11 24.16 30.97
N HIS A 426 -6.59 23.42 30.00
CA HIS A 426 -7.39 22.75 28.97
C HIS A 426 -8.01 21.44 29.45
N ILE A 427 -7.64 20.95 30.64
CA ILE A 427 -8.19 19.74 31.23
C ILE A 427 -9.23 20.11 32.28
N THR A 428 -10.42 19.55 32.15
CA THR A 428 -11.54 19.80 33.09
C THR A 428 -11.95 18.53 33.81
N VAL A 429 -12.56 18.67 34.99
CA VAL A 429 -13.07 17.54 35.77
C VAL A 429 -14.57 17.67 35.90
N GLU A 430 -15.29 16.62 35.56
CA GLU A 430 -16.72 16.51 35.77
C GLU A 430 -17.00 15.42 36.80
N VAL A 431 -17.78 15.78 37.82
CA VAL A 431 -18.17 14.85 38.88
C VAL A 431 -19.67 14.61 38.82
N THR A 432 -20.04 13.35 38.67
CA THR A 432 -21.42 12.86 38.76
C THR A 432 -21.59 12.00 40.00
N LEU A 433 -22.79 11.99 40.58
CA LEU A 433 -23.10 11.14 41.72
C LEU A 433 -23.91 9.94 41.25
N SER A 434 -23.54 8.74 41.70
CA SER A 434 -24.35 7.53 41.49
C SER A 434 -25.11 7.17 42.77
N ALA A 435 -26.39 6.83 42.61
CA ALA A 435 -27.27 6.36 43.67
C ALA A 435 -27.39 4.82 43.73
N ASP A 436 -26.67 4.08 42.87
CA ASP A 436 -26.90 2.65 42.69
C ASP A 436 -26.43 1.83 43.91
N SER A 437 -27.41 1.23 44.59
CA SER A 437 -27.23 0.21 45.62
C SER A 437 -26.56 -1.03 45.02
N VAL A 438 -25.45 -1.50 45.61
CA VAL A 438 -24.87 -2.80 45.27
C VAL A 438 -25.85 -3.90 45.68
N ALA A 439 -26.28 -4.72 44.72
CA ALA A 439 -27.07 -5.91 44.96
C ALA A 439 -26.34 -6.88 45.90
N VAL A 440 -27.00 -7.26 47.00
CA VAL A 440 -26.60 -8.32 47.91
C VAL A 440 -26.74 -9.67 47.19
N ARG A 441 -25.66 -10.46 47.11
CA ARG A 441 -25.79 -11.89 46.75
C ARG A 441 -26.38 -12.65 47.94
N PRO A 442 -27.49 -13.39 47.80
CA PRO A 442 -27.87 -14.40 48.79
C PRO A 442 -26.87 -15.56 48.75
N GLN A 443 -26.68 -16.21 49.91
CA GLN A 443 -25.79 -17.36 50.11
C GLN A 443 -26.08 -18.55 49.20
#